data_AF-F4JL70-F1
#
_entry.id   AF-F4JL70-F1
#
_cell.length_a   1.000
_cell.length_b   1.000
_cell.length_c   1.000
_cell.angle_alpha   90.00
_cell.angle_beta   90.00
_cell.angle_gamma   90.00
#
_symmetry.space_group_name_H-M   'P 1'
#
loop_
_entity.id
_entity.type
_entity.pdbx_description
1 polymer ?
#
loop_
_entity_poly.entity_id
_entity_poly.type
_entity_poly.pdbx_seq_one_letter_code
_entity_poly.pdbx_strand_id
1 'polypeptide(L)'
;MVEFQVLDFHFERFCSVSLSNLNVYACLVCGKYFQGRSQKSHAYTHSLEAGHHVYINLLTEKVYCLPDSYEINDPSLDDIRHVLNPRFSRAQVNELDKNRQWSRALDGSDYLPGMVGLNNIQKTEFVNVTIQSLMRVTPLRNFFHIPENYQHCKSPLVHCFGELTRKIWHARNFKGQVSPHEFLQAVMKASKKRFRIGQQSDPVEFMSWLLNTLHMDLRTSKDASSIIHKCFQGELEVVKEFQGNENKEISRMSFLMLGLDLPPPPLFKDVMEKNIIPQVALFDLLKKFDGETVTEVVRPKLARMRYRVIKSPRYLMFHMVRFKKNNFFKEKNPTLVNFPVKDMELRDYIPSLPRAPEGEKVCSSLFVY
;
A
#
# COMPACT_ATOMS: atom_id res chain seq x y z
N MET A 1 -37.11 3.32 8.17
CA MET A 1 -36.55 2.20 7.38
C MET A 1 -35.05 2.43 7.28
N VAL A 2 -34.22 1.38 7.30
CA VAL A 2 -32.76 1.50 7.14
C VAL A 2 -32.45 1.69 5.66
N GLU A 3 -31.64 2.69 5.32
CA GLU A 3 -31.35 3.08 3.94
C GLU A 3 -29.90 2.73 3.59
N PHE A 4 -29.66 1.57 2.99
CA PHE A 4 -28.30 1.11 2.69
C PHE A 4 -27.53 2.03 1.72
N GLN A 5 -28.25 2.69 0.80
CA GLN A 5 -27.66 3.55 -0.23
C GLN A 5 -27.00 4.82 0.33
N VAL A 6 -27.46 5.31 1.50
CA VAL A 6 -26.91 6.51 2.13
C VAL A 6 -25.73 6.21 3.05
N LEU A 7 -25.47 4.93 3.33
CA LEU A 7 -24.39 4.51 4.23
C LEU A 7 -23.04 4.57 3.52
N ASP A 8 -22.19 5.46 4.00
CA ASP A 8 -20.81 5.56 3.57
C ASP A 8 -19.90 5.48 4.80
N PHE A 9 -19.28 4.32 4.99
CA PHE A 9 -18.31 4.05 6.07
C PHE A 9 -16.87 4.39 5.67
N HIS A 10 -16.68 5.22 4.65
CA HIS A 10 -15.37 5.70 4.22
C HIS A 10 -15.05 7.12 4.69
N PHE A 11 -16.00 7.82 5.31
CA PHE A 11 -15.76 9.11 5.97
C PHE A 11 -15.11 8.93 7.34
N GLU A 12 -14.49 10.00 7.83
CA GLU A 12 -13.96 10.02 9.19
C GLU A 12 -15.06 9.79 10.22
N ARG A 13 -14.75 9.02 11.26
CA ARG A 13 -15.65 8.73 12.39
C ARG A 13 -15.79 9.94 13.32
N PHE A 14 -16.11 11.12 12.78
CA PHE A 14 -16.38 12.33 13.55
C PHE A 14 -17.88 12.60 13.64
N CYS A 15 -18.32 13.10 14.79
CA CYS A 15 -19.65 13.65 14.92
C CYS A 15 -19.82 14.87 14.02
N SER A 16 -20.89 14.90 13.23
CA SER A 16 -21.24 16.00 12.32
C SER A 16 -21.54 17.32 13.04
N VAL A 17 -21.69 17.29 14.37
CA VAL A 17 -22.03 18.45 15.23
C VAL A 17 -20.82 18.83 16.08
N SER A 18 -20.33 17.92 16.94
CA SER A 18 -19.22 18.23 17.85
C SER A 18 -17.83 18.09 17.25
N LEU A 19 -17.72 17.51 16.05
CA LEU A 19 -16.43 17.14 15.42
C LEU A 19 -15.56 16.25 16.32
N SER A 20 -16.17 15.55 17.29
CA SER A 20 -15.49 14.60 18.16
C SER A 20 -15.49 13.21 17.54
N ASN A 21 -14.38 12.48 17.65
CA ASN A 21 -14.27 11.08 17.23
C ASN A 21 -14.52 10.07 18.37
N LEU A 22 -14.97 10.54 19.53
CA LEU A 22 -15.21 9.69 20.69
C LEU A 22 -16.65 9.18 20.70
N ASN A 23 -16.80 7.86 20.83
CA ASN A 23 -18.09 7.16 20.95
C ASN A 23 -19.10 7.59 19.88
N VAL A 24 -18.71 7.47 18.61
CA VAL A 24 -19.48 7.95 17.46
C VAL A 24 -20.38 6.83 16.93
N TYR A 25 -21.60 7.21 16.61
CA TYR A 25 -22.64 6.39 16.04
C TYR A 25 -23.02 6.90 14.66
N ALA A 26 -23.21 5.99 13.70
CA ALA A 26 -23.80 6.32 12.41
C ALA A 26 -25.30 6.10 12.44
N CYS A 27 -26.06 7.10 12.02
CA CYS A 27 -27.50 6.97 11.79
C CYS A 27 -27.74 6.09 10.55
N LEU A 28 -28.44 4.97 10.73
CA LEU A 28 -28.70 4.03 9.64
C LEU A 28 -29.81 4.48 8.67
N VAL A 29 -30.42 5.63 8.93
CA VAL A 29 -31.47 6.23 8.07
C VAL A 29 -30.91 7.31 7.16
N CYS A 30 -29.97 8.15 7.63
CA CYS A 30 -29.42 9.27 6.84
C CYS A 30 -27.91 9.21 6.61
N GLY A 31 -27.21 8.21 7.15
CA GLY A 31 -25.76 8.03 7.01
C GLY A 31 -24.89 9.02 7.81
N LYS A 32 -25.48 10.04 8.46
CA LYS A 32 -24.75 11.03 9.26
C LYS A 32 -24.25 10.44 10.58
N TYR A 33 -23.13 10.97 11.06
CA TYR A 33 -22.47 10.50 12.28
C TYR A 33 -22.70 11.45 13.45
N PHE A 34 -22.98 10.89 14.63
CA PHE A 34 -23.30 11.62 15.85
C PHE A 34 -22.62 11.01 17.06
N GLN A 35 -22.21 11.85 18.01
CA GLN A 35 -21.55 11.41 19.23
C GLN A 35 -22.57 10.98 20.29
N GLY A 36 -22.26 9.86 20.94
CA GLY A 36 -22.94 9.37 22.14
C GLY A 36 -24.34 8.80 21.89
N ARG A 37 -24.97 8.33 22.96
CA ARG A 37 -26.37 7.85 22.98
C ARG A 37 -27.15 8.27 24.23
N SER A 38 -26.53 9.03 25.14
CA SER A 38 -27.20 9.54 26.34
C SER A 38 -28.22 10.61 25.98
N GLN A 39 -29.12 10.97 26.90
CA GLN A 39 -30.15 11.99 26.66
C GLN A 39 -29.60 13.37 26.24
N LYS A 40 -28.34 13.68 26.56
CA LYS A 40 -27.65 14.93 26.18
C LYS A 40 -26.78 14.77 24.93
N SER A 41 -26.80 13.60 24.28
CA SER A 41 -25.93 13.28 23.17
C SER A 41 -26.52 13.74 21.83
N HIS A 42 -25.65 14.01 20.86
CA HIS A 42 -26.09 14.46 19.54
C HIS A 42 -26.89 13.39 18.79
N ALA A 43 -26.61 12.09 19.01
CA ALA A 43 -27.39 11.03 18.38
C ALA A 43 -28.80 10.95 18.97
N TYR A 44 -28.93 11.16 20.28
CA TYR A 44 -30.22 11.21 20.95
C TYR A 44 -31.05 12.39 20.46
N THR A 45 -30.48 13.60 20.43
CA THR A 45 -31.13 14.79 19.87
C THR A 45 -31.54 14.56 18.41
N HIS A 46 -30.65 14.03 17.57
CA HIS A 46 -30.97 13.72 16.18
C HIS A 46 -32.12 12.71 16.04
N SER A 47 -32.20 11.73 16.94
CA SER A 47 -33.27 10.73 16.90
C SER A 47 -34.66 11.32 17.14
N LEU A 48 -34.75 12.36 17.98
CA LEU A 48 -36.00 13.06 18.26
C LEU A 48 -36.35 14.06 17.17
N GLU A 49 -35.37 14.85 16.71
CA GLU A 49 -35.60 15.92 15.73
C GLU A 49 -35.89 15.39 14.32
N ALA A 50 -35.18 14.35 13.88
CA ALA A 50 -35.32 13.79 12.54
C ALA A 50 -36.22 12.54 12.48
N GLY A 51 -36.66 12.01 13.62
CA GLY A 51 -37.41 10.74 13.67
C GLY A 51 -36.59 9.54 13.18
N HIS A 52 -35.25 9.62 13.30
CA HIS A 52 -34.36 8.53 12.92
C HIS A 52 -33.98 7.72 14.14
N HIS A 53 -34.36 6.45 14.19
CA HIS A 53 -34.26 5.67 15.43
C HIS A 53 -33.13 4.64 15.46
N VAL A 54 -32.51 4.27 14.33
CA VAL A 54 -31.56 3.16 14.28
C VAL A 54 -30.12 3.66 14.10
N TYR A 55 -29.22 3.27 15.00
CA TYR A 55 -27.83 3.75 15.02
C TYR A 55 -26.83 2.63 15.27
N ILE A 56 -25.73 2.58 14.50
CA ILE A 56 -24.62 1.65 14.74
C ILE A 56 -23.44 2.39 15.38
N ASN A 57 -22.85 1.81 16.43
CA ASN A 57 -21.60 2.31 17.00
C ASN A 57 -20.43 1.96 16.06
N LEU A 58 -19.66 2.95 15.63
CA LEU A 58 -18.59 2.77 14.64
C LEU A 58 -17.34 2.05 15.18
N LEU A 59 -17.29 1.76 16.49
CA LEU A 59 -16.21 1.00 17.12
C LEU A 59 -16.66 -0.39 17.56
N THR A 60 -17.80 -0.49 18.26
CA THR A 60 -18.28 -1.76 18.80
C THR A 60 -19.15 -2.54 17.82
N GLU A 61 -19.56 -1.94 16.69
CA GLU A 61 -20.41 -2.56 15.66
C GLU A 61 -21.82 -2.96 16.18
N LYS A 62 -22.15 -2.52 17.40
CA LYS A 62 -23.43 -2.73 18.05
C LYS A 62 -24.46 -1.70 17.58
N VAL A 63 -25.68 -2.17 17.33
CA VAL A 63 -26.77 -1.33 16.85
C VAL A 63 -27.73 -1.03 18.00
N TYR A 64 -28.21 0.20 18.09
CA TYR A 64 -29.12 0.66 19.11
C TYR A 64 -30.32 1.38 18.50
N CYS A 65 -31.46 1.21 19.15
CA CYS A 65 -32.62 2.06 18.92
C CYS A 65 -32.52 3.29 19.82
N LEU A 66 -32.75 4.50 19.29
CA LEU A 66 -32.89 5.74 20.06
C LEU A 66 -34.27 6.34 19.80
N PRO A 67 -34.92 6.96 20.80
CA PRO A 67 -34.37 7.36 22.09
C PRO A 67 -34.32 6.26 23.17
N ASP A 68 -34.98 5.11 22.95
CA ASP A 68 -35.17 4.07 23.99
C ASP A 68 -33.87 3.38 24.46
N SER A 69 -32.80 3.49 23.68
CA SER A 69 -31.44 3.04 23.98
C SER A 69 -31.27 1.52 24.20
N TYR A 70 -32.16 0.68 23.67
CA TYR A 70 -31.98 -0.78 23.65
C TYR A 70 -31.14 -1.25 22.46
N GLU A 71 -30.42 -2.36 22.63
CA GLU A 71 -29.59 -2.99 21.59
C GLU A 71 -30.46 -3.77 20.60
N ILE A 72 -30.25 -3.56 19.30
CA ILE A 72 -30.95 -4.28 18.22
C ILE A 72 -30.05 -5.42 17.73
N ASN A 73 -30.51 -6.65 17.95
CA ASN A 73 -29.87 -7.87 17.47
C ASN A 73 -30.69 -8.44 16.31
N ASP A 74 -30.41 -7.96 15.10
CA ASP A 74 -31.08 -8.38 13.87
C ASP A 74 -30.04 -8.81 12.81
N PRO A 75 -30.15 -10.03 12.24
CA PRO A 75 -29.26 -10.51 11.17
C PRO A 75 -29.31 -9.68 9.88
N SER A 76 -30.41 -8.98 9.60
CA SER A 76 -30.51 -8.10 8.42
C SER A 76 -29.50 -6.93 8.45
N LEU A 77 -28.94 -6.64 9.63
CA LEU A 77 -27.93 -5.61 9.84
C LEU A 77 -26.49 -6.14 9.69
N ASP A 78 -26.31 -7.44 9.47
CA ASP A 78 -24.98 -8.05 9.36
C ASP A 78 -24.23 -7.56 8.12
N ASP A 79 -24.91 -7.30 7.01
CA ASP A 79 -24.26 -6.71 5.83
C ASP A 79 -23.65 -5.33 6.14
N ILE A 80 -24.31 -4.52 6.99
CA ILE A 80 -23.77 -3.23 7.44
C ILE A 80 -22.51 -3.44 8.28
N ARG A 81 -22.51 -4.41 9.19
CA ARG A 81 -21.34 -4.77 10.01
C ARG A 81 -20.18 -5.21 9.13
N HIS A 82 -20.47 -6.03 8.11
CA HIS A 82 -19.47 -6.52 7.17
C HIS A 82 -18.89 -5.43 6.26
N VAL A 83 -19.66 -4.41 5.87
CA VAL A 83 -19.10 -3.26 5.13
C VAL A 83 -18.31 -2.33 6.04
N LEU A 84 -18.79 -2.09 7.26
CA LEU A 84 -18.11 -1.25 8.24
C LEU A 84 -16.73 -1.82 8.59
N ASN A 85 -16.65 -3.11 8.91
CA ASN A 85 -15.40 -3.79 9.25
C ASN A 85 -15.34 -5.21 8.66
N PRO A 86 -14.93 -5.36 7.39
CA PRO A 86 -14.87 -6.66 6.74
C PRO A 86 -13.95 -7.62 7.50
N ARG A 87 -14.39 -8.87 7.71
CA ARG A 87 -13.58 -9.94 8.32
C ARG A 87 -13.55 -11.15 7.40
N PHE A 88 -12.41 -11.82 7.35
CA PHE A 88 -12.17 -12.98 6.51
C PHE A 88 -11.70 -14.15 7.36
N SER A 89 -12.23 -15.33 7.07
CA SER A 89 -11.67 -16.57 7.61
C SER A 89 -10.37 -16.93 6.89
N ARG A 90 -9.51 -17.73 7.52
CA ARG A 90 -8.26 -18.21 6.91
C ARG A 90 -8.52 -18.98 5.59
N ALA A 91 -9.62 -19.73 5.52
CA ALA A 91 -10.04 -20.43 4.32
C ALA A 91 -10.41 -19.45 3.19
N GLN A 92 -11.19 -18.40 3.50
CA GLN A 92 -11.53 -17.36 2.53
C GLN A 92 -10.28 -16.64 2.01
N VAL A 93 -9.32 -16.31 2.88
CA VAL A 93 -8.06 -15.64 2.49
C VAL A 93 -7.25 -16.48 1.50
N ASN A 94 -7.22 -17.80 1.67
CA ASN A 94 -6.49 -18.71 0.77
C ASN A 94 -7.17 -18.85 -0.62
N GLU A 95 -8.47 -18.58 -0.71
CA GLU A 95 -9.24 -18.65 -1.95
C GLU A 95 -9.31 -17.30 -2.70
N LEU A 96 -8.83 -16.20 -2.09
CA LEU A 96 -8.88 -14.86 -2.70
C LEU A 96 -8.22 -14.78 -4.08
N ASP A 97 -7.07 -15.45 -4.27
CA ASP A 97 -6.34 -15.44 -5.55
C ASP A 97 -7.04 -16.24 -6.66
N LYS A 98 -7.88 -17.21 -6.28
CA LYS A 98 -8.65 -18.04 -7.21
C LYS A 98 -9.99 -17.40 -7.55
N ASN A 99 -10.48 -16.51 -6.68
CA ASN A 99 -11.75 -15.84 -6.89
C ASN A 99 -11.63 -14.75 -7.97
N ARG A 100 -12.28 -14.99 -9.12
CA ARG A 100 -12.38 -14.05 -10.25
C ARG A 100 -13.81 -13.55 -10.47
N GLN A 101 -14.67 -13.70 -9.46
CA GLN A 101 -16.06 -13.30 -9.55
C GLN A 101 -16.18 -11.79 -9.39
N TRP A 102 -16.93 -11.17 -10.30
CA TRP A 102 -17.36 -9.79 -10.16
C TRP A 102 -18.40 -9.70 -9.06
N SER A 103 -18.24 -8.70 -8.19
CA SER A 103 -19.17 -8.32 -7.15
C SER A 103 -19.99 -7.12 -7.61
N ARG A 104 -21.20 -6.98 -7.08
CA ARG A 104 -22.11 -5.88 -7.45
C ARG A 104 -22.35 -4.98 -6.26
N ALA A 105 -22.10 -3.69 -6.44
CA ALA A 105 -22.39 -2.65 -5.46
C ALA A 105 -23.88 -2.27 -5.45
N LEU A 106 -24.32 -1.51 -4.45
CA LEU A 106 -25.73 -1.10 -4.31
C LEU A 106 -26.19 -0.11 -5.38
N ASP A 107 -25.25 0.65 -5.95
CA ASP A 107 -25.50 1.55 -7.09
C ASP A 107 -25.61 0.79 -8.43
N GLY A 108 -25.52 -0.54 -8.40
CA GLY A 108 -25.59 -1.41 -9.58
C GLY A 108 -24.26 -1.55 -10.32
N SER A 109 -23.20 -0.85 -9.89
CA SER A 109 -21.87 -0.97 -10.49
C SER A 109 -21.22 -2.32 -10.16
N ASP A 110 -20.61 -2.93 -11.16
CA ASP A 110 -19.84 -4.15 -10.98
C ASP A 110 -18.37 -3.81 -10.70
N TYR A 111 -17.78 -4.54 -9.76
CA TYR A 111 -16.37 -4.38 -9.40
C TYR A 111 -15.74 -5.74 -9.08
N LEU A 112 -14.45 -5.88 -9.33
CA LEU A 112 -13.70 -7.08 -8.97
C LEU A 112 -12.97 -6.84 -7.64
N PRO A 113 -13.22 -7.63 -6.58
CA PRO A 113 -12.48 -7.51 -5.31
C PRO A 113 -10.97 -7.55 -5.52
N GLY A 114 -10.24 -6.66 -4.86
CA GLY A 114 -8.80 -6.50 -5.09
C GLY A 114 -8.45 -5.68 -6.34
N MET A 115 -9.42 -5.23 -7.14
CA MET A 115 -9.25 -4.30 -8.28
C MET A 115 -10.11 -3.03 -8.15
N VAL A 116 -10.65 -2.75 -6.95
CA VAL A 116 -11.45 -1.55 -6.69
C VAL A 116 -10.61 -0.27 -6.77
N GLY A 117 -11.24 0.81 -7.22
CA GLY A 117 -10.64 2.13 -7.22
C GLY A 117 -10.47 2.66 -5.78
N LEU A 118 -9.40 3.43 -5.56
CA LEU A 118 -9.22 4.22 -4.34
C LEU A 118 -9.52 5.68 -4.62
N ASN A 119 -10.33 6.34 -3.79
CA ASN A 119 -10.59 7.77 -3.94
C ASN A 119 -9.26 8.57 -3.88
N ASN A 120 -9.05 9.49 -4.81
CA ASN A 120 -7.92 10.42 -4.74
C ASN A 120 -8.32 11.67 -3.94
N ILE A 121 -7.87 11.74 -2.69
CA ILE A 121 -8.24 12.82 -1.76
C ILE A 121 -7.19 13.92 -1.87
N GLN A 122 -7.39 14.86 -2.80
CA GLN A 122 -6.50 16.01 -3.01
C GLN A 122 -5.02 15.61 -3.19
N LYS A 123 -4.64 15.10 -4.37
CA LYS A 123 -3.23 14.83 -4.74
C LYS A 123 -2.54 13.69 -3.96
N THR A 124 -3.27 12.65 -3.58
CA THR A 124 -2.76 11.48 -2.85
C THR A 124 -2.54 10.26 -3.74
N GLU A 125 -2.41 10.42 -5.05
CA GLU A 125 -2.19 9.32 -6.00
C GLU A 125 -0.94 8.48 -5.70
N PHE A 126 0.12 9.11 -5.15
CA PHE A 126 1.33 8.41 -4.75
C PHE A 126 1.07 7.39 -3.61
N VAL A 127 0.06 7.62 -2.78
CA VAL A 127 -0.38 6.67 -1.77
C VAL A 127 -1.17 5.54 -2.43
N ASN A 128 -2.13 5.89 -3.29
CA ASN A 128 -3.02 4.91 -3.93
C ASN A 128 -2.21 3.90 -4.76
N VAL A 129 -1.23 4.37 -5.55
CA VAL A 129 -0.36 3.50 -6.35
C VAL A 129 0.48 2.56 -5.48
N THR A 130 1.04 3.08 -4.38
CA THR A 130 1.81 2.28 -3.43
C THR A 130 0.95 1.20 -2.76
N ILE A 131 -0.25 1.55 -2.28
CA ILE A 131 -1.15 0.57 -1.65
C ILE A 131 -1.58 -0.49 -2.65
N GLN A 132 -2.05 -0.10 -3.84
CA GLN A 132 -2.47 -1.04 -4.88
C GLN A 132 -1.34 -2.00 -5.29
N SER A 133 -0.09 -1.50 -5.34
CA SER A 133 1.10 -2.34 -5.57
C SER A 133 1.31 -3.36 -4.44
N LEU A 134 1.28 -2.91 -3.19
CA LEU A 134 1.48 -3.78 -2.02
C LEU A 134 0.38 -4.83 -1.86
N MET A 135 -0.85 -4.50 -2.24
CA MET A 135 -1.99 -5.42 -2.17
C MET A 135 -1.90 -6.61 -3.14
N ARG A 136 -0.95 -6.59 -4.08
CA ARG A 136 -0.64 -7.70 -4.97
C ARG A 136 0.37 -8.69 -4.40
N VAL A 137 1.02 -8.35 -3.29
CA VAL A 137 2.00 -9.23 -2.64
C VAL A 137 1.24 -10.18 -1.72
N THR A 138 0.92 -11.38 -2.22
CA THR A 138 0.04 -12.36 -1.55
C THR A 138 0.36 -12.59 -0.06
N PRO A 139 1.62 -12.84 0.38
CA PRO A 139 1.88 -13.06 1.81
C PRO A 139 1.63 -11.82 2.67
N LEU A 140 1.96 -10.64 2.15
CA LEU A 140 1.71 -9.36 2.82
C LEU A 140 0.21 -9.10 2.93
N ARG A 141 -0.50 -9.22 1.81
CA ARG A 141 -1.95 -9.09 1.73
C ARG A 141 -2.62 -10.03 2.72
N ASN A 142 -2.32 -11.32 2.66
CA ASN A 142 -2.94 -12.34 3.50
C ASN A 142 -2.66 -12.12 4.99
N PHE A 143 -1.47 -11.62 5.35
CA PHE A 143 -1.15 -11.24 6.72
C PHE A 143 -2.11 -10.16 7.25
N PHE A 144 -2.37 -9.12 6.46
CA PHE A 144 -3.23 -7.98 6.85
C PHE A 144 -4.74 -8.26 6.75
N HIS A 145 -5.14 -9.36 6.11
CA HIS A 145 -6.54 -9.81 6.12
C HIS A 145 -6.98 -10.42 7.45
N ILE A 146 -6.03 -10.85 8.29
CA ILE A 146 -6.29 -11.55 9.56
C ILE A 146 -5.83 -10.64 10.70
N PRO A 147 -6.75 -9.91 11.38
CA PRO A 147 -6.41 -8.96 12.44
C PRO A 147 -5.58 -9.56 13.58
N GLU A 148 -5.77 -10.85 13.88
CA GLU A 148 -5.05 -11.57 14.93
C GLU A 148 -3.53 -11.58 14.71
N ASN A 149 -3.09 -11.45 13.45
CA ASN A 149 -1.67 -11.41 13.09
C ASN A 149 -0.97 -10.14 13.58
N TYR A 150 -1.69 -9.03 13.76
CA TYR A 150 -1.14 -7.74 14.15
C TYR A 150 -1.89 -7.05 15.29
N GLN A 151 -2.85 -7.74 15.94
CA GLN A 151 -3.63 -7.23 17.08
C GLN A 151 -2.75 -6.76 18.26
N HIS A 152 -1.55 -7.33 18.39
CA HIS A 152 -0.57 -6.96 19.42
C HIS A 152 0.10 -5.60 19.14
N CYS A 153 0.06 -5.14 17.89
CA CYS A 153 0.60 -3.86 17.49
C CYS A 153 -0.32 -2.73 17.98
N LYS A 154 0.27 -1.68 18.56
CA LYS A 154 -0.49 -0.50 19.02
C LYS A 154 -0.55 0.62 17.97
N SER A 155 0.11 0.44 16.82
CA SER A 155 0.23 1.47 15.79
C SER A 155 -1.08 1.67 15.03
N PRO A 156 -1.70 2.87 15.08
CA PRO A 156 -2.86 3.17 14.26
C PRO A 156 -2.60 2.99 12.76
N LEU A 157 -1.36 3.22 12.30
CA LEU A 157 -0.97 3.03 10.90
C LEU A 157 -1.14 1.58 10.47
N VAL A 158 -0.68 0.62 11.29
CA VAL A 158 -0.78 -0.82 11.01
C VAL A 158 -2.25 -1.25 10.96
N HIS A 159 -3.06 -0.79 11.91
CA HIS A 159 -4.50 -1.11 11.95
C HIS A 159 -5.25 -0.53 10.77
N CYS A 160 -5.04 0.75 10.43
CA CYS A 160 -5.69 1.38 9.28
C CYS A 160 -5.21 0.77 7.94
N PHE A 161 -3.94 0.36 7.83
CA PHE A 161 -3.45 -0.35 6.65
C PHE A 161 -4.16 -1.70 6.50
N GLY A 162 -4.33 -2.45 7.60
CA GLY A 162 -5.08 -3.70 7.61
C GLY A 162 -6.56 -3.52 7.27
N GLU A 163 -7.23 -2.52 7.85
CA GLU A 163 -8.62 -2.17 7.54
C GLU A 163 -8.79 -1.82 6.06
N LEU A 164 -7.92 -0.97 5.51
CA LEU A 164 -7.94 -0.61 4.09
C LEU A 164 -7.72 -1.85 3.21
N THR A 165 -6.77 -2.70 3.56
CA THR A 165 -6.50 -3.98 2.87
C THR A 165 -7.76 -4.84 2.78
N ARG A 166 -8.48 -5.00 3.89
CA ARG A 166 -9.73 -5.79 3.93
C ARG A 166 -10.85 -5.14 3.13
N LYS A 167 -11.01 -3.82 3.19
CA LYS A 167 -12.01 -3.08 2.41
C LYS A 167 -11.78 -3.21 0.90
N ILE A 168 -10.52 -3.17 0.45
CA ILE A 168 -10.14 -3.33 -0.97
C ILE A 168 -10.55 -4.70 -1.54
N TRP A 169 -10.47 -5.75 -0.71
CA TRP A 169 -10.73 -7.14 -1.12
C TRP A 169 -12.10 -7.67 -0.69
N HIS A 170 -12.98 -6.81 -0.16
CA HIS A 170 -14.30 -7.22 0.29
C HIS A 170 -15.32 -7.31 -0.87
N ALA A 171 -15.98 -8.47 -0.97
CA ALA A 171 -16.91 -8.79 -2.05
C ALA A 171 -18.34 -8.24 -1.86
N ARG A 172 -18.64 -7.62 -0.71
CA ARG A 172 -19.97 -7.05 -0.40
C ARG A 172 -19.92 -5.55 -0.10
N ASN A 173 -19.01 -4.82 -0.72
CA ASN A 173 -18.97 -3.36 -0.57
C ASN A 173 -20.22 -2.73 -1.16
N PHE A 174 -20.76 -1.73 -0.47
CA PHE A 174 -21.91 -0.97 -0.96
C PHE A 174 -21.59 -0.10 -2.18
N LYS A 175 -20.30 0.21 -2.41
CA LYS A 175 -19.79 1.02 -3.53
C LYS A 175 -18.63 0.31 -4.22
N GLY A 176 -18.46 0.53 -5.53
CA GLY A 176 -17.35 -0.02 -6.33
C GLY A 176 -15.97 0.64 -6.09
N GLN A 177 -15.86 1.52 -5.09
CA GLN A 177 -14.63 2.24 -4.73
C GLN A 177 -14.49 2.32 -3.20
N VAL A 178 -13.25 2.51 -2.74
CA VAL A 178 -12.93 2.61 -1.31
C VAL A 178 -12.18 3.91 -1.05
N SER A 179 -12.61 4.70 -0.06
CA SER A 179 -11.81 5.87 0.35
C SER A 179 -10.72 5.47 1.34
N PRO A 180 -9.45 5.86 1.10
CA PRO A 180 -8.31 5.57 1.97
C PRO A 180 -8.14 6.62 3.09
N HIS A 181 -9.17 7.41 3.40
CA HIS A 181 -9.04 8.60 4.25
C HIS A 181 -8.49 8.33 5.66
N GLU A 182 -9.03 7.33 6.36
CA GLU A 182 -8.53 6.94 7.70
C GLU A 182 -7.05 6.55 7.67
N PHE A 183 -6.63 5.83 6.62
CA PHE A 183 -5.23 5.47 6.41
C PHE A 183 -4.36 6.70 6.12
N LEU A 184 -4.83 7.65 5.30
CA LEU A 184 -4.12 8.90 5.02
C LEU A 184 -3.87 9.72 6.29
N GLN A 185 -4.82 9.77 7.22
CA GLN A 185 -4.64 10.44 8.51
C GLN A 185 -3.60 9.74 9.38
N ALA A 186 -3.65 8.40 9.44
CA ALA A 186 -2.64 7.62 10.15
C ALA A 186 -1.24 7.83 9.55
N VAL A 187 -1.13 7.91 8.23
CA VAL A 187 0.09 8.27 7.50
C VAL A 187 0.57 9.67 7.86
N MET A 188 -0.30 10.68 7.83
CA MET A 188 0.04 12.06 8.20
C MET A 188 0.59 12.15 9.62
N LYS A 189 -0.03 11.46 10.57
CA LYS A 189 0.41 11.42 11.97
C LYS A 189 1.74 10.68 12.14
N ALA A 190 1.84 9.46 11.63
CA ALA A 190 3.03 8.61 11.77
C ALA A 190 4.26 9.20 11.05
N SER A 191 4.05 9.85 9.91
CA SER A 191 5.11 10.50 9.14
C SER A 191 5.50 11.88 9.66
N LYS A 192 4.94 12.34 10.78
CA LYS A 192 5.12 13.71 11.32
C LYS A 192 4.83 14.78 10.27
N LYS A 193 3.74 14.60 9.51
CA LYS A 193 3.29 15.48 8.43
C LYS A 193 4.27 15.57 7.25
N ARG A 194 5.10 14.57 7.00
CA ARG A 194 5.94 14.49 5.78
C ARG A 194 5.08 14.19 4.54
N PHE A 195 4.11 13.28 4.66
CA PHE A 195 3.15 12.98 3.59
C PHE A 195 1.78 13.53 3.98
N ARG A 196 1.31 14.56 3.28
CA ARG A 196 0.08 15.30 3.61
C ARG A 196 -0.98 15.16 2.53
N ILE A 197 -2.25 15.14 2.95
CA ILE A 197 -3.38 15.39 2.05
C ILE A 197 -3.20 16.79 1.44
N GLY A 198 -3.42 16.92 0.13
CA GLY A 198 -3.23 18.17 -0.63
C GLY A 198 -1.83 18.36 -1.23
N GLN A 199 -0.86 17.50 -0.89
CA GLN A 199 0.53 17.65 -1.32
C GLN A 199 1.04 16.37 -2.00
N GLN A 200 1.41 16.47 -3.28
CA GLN A 200 2.06 15.36 -3.99
C GLN A 200 3.40 15.01 -3.33
N SER A 201 3.78 13.74 -3.37
CA SER A 201 5.08 13.24 -2.94
C SER A 201 5.56 12.14 -3.89
N ASP A 202 6.83 11.78 -3.78
CA ASP A 202 7.41 10.69 -4.57
C ASP A 202 6.90 9.33 -4.03
N PRO A 203 6.30 8.47 -4.87
CA PRO A 203 5.80 7.16 -4.44
C PRO A 203 6.91 6.22 -3.95
N VAL A 204 8.16 6.35 -4.44
CA VAL A 204 9.31 5.56 -3.96
C VAL A 204 9.71 6.01 -2.57
N GLU A 205 9.74 7.32 -2.33
CA GLU A 205 10.01 7.89 -1.02
C GLU A 205 8.94 7.44 0.00
N PHE A 206 7.67 7.50 -0.40
CA PHE A 206 6.55 7.03 0.39
C PHE A 206 6.58 5.52 0.65
N MET A 207 6.83 4.71 -0.39
CA MET A 207 6.97 3.25 -0.27
C MET A 207 8.09 2.87 0.70
N SER A 208 9.26 3.48 0.54
CA SER A 208 10.41 3.25 1.44
C SER A 208 10.04 3.58 2.88
N TRP A 209 9.46 4.75 3.12
CA TRP A 209 9.03 5.14 4.46
C TRP A 209 7.97 4.19 5.03
N LEU A 210 6.95 3.84 4.24
CA LEU A 210 5.83 3.01 4.68
C LEU A 210 6.32 1.61 5.07
N LEU A 211 7.11 0.96 4.22
CA LEU A 211 7.63 -0.38 4.49
C LEU A 211 8.52 -0.41 5.73
N ASN A 212 9.41 0.57 5.89
CA ASN A 212 10.27 0.66 7.08
C ASN A 212 9.46 0.93 8.35
N THR A 213 8.43 1.78 8.27
CA THR A 213 7.57 2.10 9.42
C THR A 213 6.72 0.90 9.81
N LEU A 214 6.08 0.24 8.85
CA LEU A 214 5.33 -1.00 9.09
C LEU A 214 6.22 -2.11 9.65
N HIS A 215 7.45 -2.25 9.13
CA HIS A 215 8.40 -3.23 9.68
C HIS A 215 8.70 -2.94 11.16
N MET A 216 9.00 -1.68 11.48
CA MET A 216 9.33 -1.26 12.84
C MET A 216 8.17 -1.50 13.81
N ASP A 217 6.94 -1.19 13.39
CA ASP A 217 5.73 -1.30 14.21
C ASP A 217 5.25 -2.75 14.39
N LEU A 218 5.52 -3.63 13.42
CA LEU A 218 5.14 -5.05 13.46
C LEU A 218 6.17 -5.94 14.14
N ARG A 219 7.39 -5.44 14.37
CA ARG A 219 8.43 -6.17 15.09
C ARG A 219 8.01 -6.42 16.54
N THR A 220 8.36 -7.59 17.07
CA THR A 220 8.19 -7.89 18.49
C THR A 220 9.56 -8.01 19.16
N SER A 221 9.61 -7.97 20.49
CA SER A 221 10.86 -8.21 21.22
C SER A 221 11.42 -9.63 21.01
N LYS A 222 10.58 -10.57 20.56
CA LYS A 222 10.95 -11.98 20.33
C LYS A 222 11.36 -12.27 18.90
N ASP A 223 10.75 -11.61 17.92
CA ASP A 223 11.07 -11.75 16.50
C ASP A 223 11.52 -10.39 15.96
N ALA A 224 12.81 -10.29 15.63
CA ALA A 224 13.38 -9.09 15.01
C ALA A 224 12.91 -8.90 13.56
N SER A 225 12.26 -9.90 12.97
CA SER A 225 11.69 -9.86 11.63
C SER A 225 10.21 -9.46 11.64
N SER A 226 9.66 -9.24 10.45
CA SER A 226 8.24 -8.97 10.23
C SER A 226 7.81 -9.53 8.89
N ILE A 227 6.50 -9.49 8.59
CA ILE A 227 6.01 -9.85 7.26
C ILE A 227 6.68 -9.02 6.14
N ILE A 228 7.04 -7.76 6.41
CA ILE A 228 7.72 -6.89 5.45
C ILE A 228 9.08 -7.48 5.06
N HIS A 229 9.89 -7.86 6.05
CA HIS A 229 11.20 -8.45 5.79
C HIS A 229 11.08 -9.84 5.15
N LYS A 230 10.12 -10.66 5.58
CA LYS A 230 9.84 -11.96 4.96
C LYS A 230 9.46 -11.85 3.48
N CYS A 231 8.82 -10.75 3.07
CA CYS A 231 8.47 -10.51 1.67
C CYS A 231 9.61 -9.89 0.86
N PHE A 232 10.24 -8.83 1.37
CA PHE A 232 11.04 -7.90 0.55
C PHE A 232 12.50 -7.78 0.96
N GLN A 233 12.92 -8.31 2.12
CA GLN A 233 14.30 -8.13 2.57
C GLN A 233 15.25 -9.04 1.79
N GLY A 234 16.09 -8.40 0.97
CA GLY A 234 17.27 -9.01 0.37
C GLY A 234 18.55 -8.53 1.05
N GLU A 235 19.66 -9.13 0.65
CA GLU A 235 21.00 -8.72 1.05
C GLU A 235 21.87 -8.50 -0.18
N LEU A 236 22.63 -7.40 -0.14
CA LEU A 236 23.55 -6.95 -1.18
C LEU A 236 24.96 -6.94 -0.61
N GLU A 237 25.89 -7.54 -1.33
CA GLU A 237 27.31 -7.36 -1.13
C GLU A 237 27.79 -6.21 -2.00
N VAL A 238 28.60 -5.33 -1.42
CA VAL A 238 29.16 -4.15 -2.05
C VAL A 238 30.67 -4.20 -1.90
N VAL A 239 31.36 -4.34 -3.02
CA VAL A 239 32.81 -4.30 -3.11
C VAL A 239 33.24 -2.92 -3.58
N LYS A 240 34.02 -2.20 -2.77
CA LYS A 240 34.58 -0.88 -3.10
C LYS A 240 36.07 -0.98 -3.34
N GLU A 241 36.52 -0.47 -4.49
CA GLU A 241 37.92 -0.36 -4.87
C GLU A 241 38.27 1.13 -5.05
N PHE A 242 39.23 1.63 -4.26
CA PHE A 242 39.71 3.01 -4.39
C PHE A 242 40.86 3.08 -5.38
N GLN A 243 40.90 4.13 -6.20
CA GLN A 243 42.04 4.34 -7.11
C GLN A 243 43.34 4.51 -6.32
N GLY A 244 44.37 3.73 -6.67
CA GLY A 244 45.69 3.78 -6.04
C GLY A 244 45.84 3.00 -4.73
N ASN A 245 44.80 2.28 -4.27
CA ASN A 245 44.86 1.43 -3.08
C ASN A 245 44.47 -0.01 -3.46
N GLU A 246 45.33 -0.99 -3.19
CA GLU A 246 45.06 -2.41 -3.54
C GLU A 246 43.99 -3.05 -2.63
N ASN A 247 43.69 -2.42 -1.49
CA ASN A 247 42.72 -2.94 -0.54
C ASN A 247 41.27 -2.76 -1.05
N LYS A 248 40.53 -3.86 -1.09
CA LYS A 248 39.09 -3.89 -1.38
C LYS A 248 38.30 -3.86 -0.08
N GLU A 249 37.35 -2.94 0.03
CA GLU A 249 36.39 -2.95 1.13
C GLU A 249 35.15 -3.75 0.71
N ILE A 250 34.86 -4.83 1.44
CA ILE A 250 33.65 -5.63 1.24
C ILE A 250 32.69 -5.31 2.37
N SER A 251 31.47 -4.89 2.02
CA SER A 251 30.41 -4.62 2.99
C SER A 251 29.12 -5.31 2.56
N ARG A 252 28.33 -5.74 3.54
CA ARG A 252 27.01 -6.33 3.31
C ARG A 252 25.94 -5.38 3.81
N MET A 253 24.89 -5.19 3.04
CA MET A 253 23.77 -4.33 3.40
C MET A 253 22.44 -4.97 3.02
N SER A 254 21.43 -4.78 3.86
CA SER A 254 20.07 -5.19 3.54
C SER A 254 19.35 -4.16 2.68
N PHE A 255 18.43 -4.61 1.84
CA PHE A 255 17.57 -3.75 1.04
C PHE A 255 16.13 -4.26 1.04
N LEU A 256 15.17 -3.36 0.83
CA LEU A 256 13.77 -3.70 0.53
C LEU A 256 13.41 -3.42 -0.94
N MET A 257 14.17 -2.54 -1.59
CA MET A 257 13.99 -2.13 -2.98
C MET A 257 15.37 -1.89 -3.61
N LEU A 258 15.51 -2.23 -4.89
CA LEU A 258 16.73 -2.01 -5.67
C LEU A 258 16.55 -0.83 -6.62
N GLY A 259 17.52 0.09 -6.60
CA GLY A 259 17.55 1.27 -7.46
C GLY A 259 18.28 0.99 -8.77
N LEU A 260 17.55 1.11 -9.88
CA LEU A 260 18.05 0.97 -11.23
C LEU A 260 18.40 2.34 -11.81
N ASP A 261 19.63 2.46 -12.31
CA ASP A 261 20.15 3.70 -12.86
C ASP A 261 19.81 3.78 -14.35
N LEU A 262 18.88 4.66 -14.70
CA LEU A 262 18.58 4.92 -16.11
C LEU A 262 19.79 5.60 -16.78
N PRO A 263 20.08 5.28 -18.05
CA PRO A 263 21.11 5.98 -18.80
C PRO A 263 20.79 7.48 -18.88
N PRO A 264 21.80 8.36 -18.94
CA PRO A 264 21.57 9.79 -19.04
C PRO A 264 20.76 10.12 -20.30
N PRO A 265 19.87 11.13 -20.26
CA PRO A 265 19.17 11.56 -21.46
C PRO A 265 20.18 12.07 -22.51
N PRO A 266 19.94 11.86 -23.81
CA PRO A 266 20.78 12.40 -24.87
C PRO A 266 20.89 13.93 -24.75
N LEU A 267 22.12 14.46 -24.86
CA LEU A 267 22.37 15.91 -24.78
C LEU A 267 21.85 16.66 -26.02
N PHE A 268 21.85 16.00 -27.18
CA PHE A 268 21.44 16.59 -28.44
C PHE A 268 20.05 16.07 -28.81
N LYS A 269 19.09 16.99 -28.97
CA LYS A 269 17.88 16.73 -29.73
C LYS A 269 18.27 16.98 -31.18
N ASP A 270 18.60 15.93 -31.94
CA ASP A 270 18.90 16.12 -33.35
C ASP A 270 17.71 16.81 -34.03
N VAL A 271 17.97 17.96 -34.66
CA VAL A 271 16.95 18.81 -35.31
C VAL A 271 16.32 18.07 -36.50
N MET A 272 17.02 17.07 -37.05
CA MET A 272 16.65 16.37 -38.28
C MET A 272 16.09 14.95 -38.06
N GLU A 273 16.30 14.34 -36.89
CA GLU A 273 15.80 13.00 -36.61
C GLU A 273 14.63 13.05 -35.63
N LYS A 274 13.48 12.54 -36.09
CA LYS A 274 12.23 12.38 -35.33
C LYS A 274 12.50 11.91 -33.90
N ASN A 275 12.45 12.80 -32.90
CA ASN A 275 12.44 12.54 -31.45
C ASN A 275 12.57 11.05 -31.06
N ILE A 276 13.75 10.44 -31.25
CA ILE A 276 13.91 9.01 -30.97
C ILE A 276 13.94 8.87 -29.46
N ILE A 277 12.89 8.28 -28.90
CA ILE A 277 12.83 8.02 -27.45
C ILE A 277 13.88 6.95 -27.14
N PRO A 278 14.86 7.22 -26.27
CA PRO A 278 15.88 6.24 -25.92
C PRO A 278 15.22 5.01 -25.29
N GLN A 279 15.76 3.82 -25.57
CA GLN A 279 15.26 2.56 -25.03
C GLN A 279 16.41 1.76 -24.41
N VAL A 280 16.13 1.03 -23.34
CA VAL A 280 17.09 0.15 -22.66
C VAL A 280 16.37 -1.11 -22.19
N ALA A 281 17.03 -2.27 -22.23
CA ALA A 281 16.45 -3.47 -21.63
C ALA A 281 16.56 -3.40 -20.10
N LEU A 282 15.54 -3.88 -19.38
CA LEU A 282 15.59 -4.00 -17.92
C LEU A 282 16.81 -4.80 -17.46
N PHE A 283 17.16 -5.83 -18.21
CA PHE A 283 18.32 -6.68 -18.01
C PHE A 283 19.66 -5.92 -18.01
N ASP A 284 19.80 -4.91 -18.87
CA ASP A 284 21.00 -4.06 -18.87
C ASP A 284 21.09 -3.20 -17.62
N LEU A 285 19.95 -2.76 -17.07
CA LEU A 285 19.92 -2.04 -15.80
C LEU A 285 20.25 -2.95 -14.61
N LEU A 286 19.85 -4.23 -14.70
CA LEU A 286 20.07 -5.23 -13.66
C LEU A 286 21.54 -5.69 -13.58
N LYS A 287 22.32 -5.55 -14.66
CA LYS A 287 23.78 -5.79 -14.66
C LYS A 287 24.48 -5.05 -13.53
N LYS A 288 23.98 -3.90 -13.06
CA LYS A 288 24.49 -3.22 -11.86
C LYS A 288 24.67 -4.16 -10.65
N PHE A 289 23.88 -5.23 -10.55
CA PHE A 289 23.81 -6.15 -9.42
C PHE A 289 24.37 -7.56 -9.70
N ASP A 290 25.07 -7.77 -10.83
CA ASP A 290 25.66 -9.05 -11.22
C ASP A 290 26.96 -9.41 -10.45
N GLY A 291 27.58 -8.43 -9.81
CA GLY A 291 28.87 -8.55 -9.12
C GLY A 291 30.10 -8.29 -9.99
N GLU A 292 29.91 -8.08 -11.30
CA GLU A 292 30.96 -7.87 -12.31
C GLU A 292 30.97 -6.42 -12.81
N THR A 293 29.79 -5.87 -13.10
CA THR A 293 29.61 -4.54 -13.65
C THR A 293 30.08 -3.47 -12.67
N VAL A 294 31.02 -2.66 -13.13
CA VAL A 294 31.62 -1.58 -12.34
C VAL A 294 30.75 -0.33 -12.43
N THR A 295 30.34 0.17 -11.27
CA THR A 295 29.72 1.49 -11.13
C THR A 295 30.74 2.46 -10.53
N GLU A 296 30.98 3.59 -11.19
CA GLU A 296 31.87 4.63 -10.66
C GLU A 296 31.10 5.60 -9.77
N VAL A 297 31.58 5.80 -8.55
CA VAL A 297 31.02 6.76 -7.60
C VAL A 297 32.04 7.84 -7.32
N VAL A 298 31.67 9.10 -7.56
CA VAL A 298 32.58 10.25 -7.46
C VAL A 298 32.66 10.80 -6.02
N ARG A 299 31.66 10.55 -5.16
CA ARG A 299 31.58 11.12 -3.80
C ARG A 299 31.45 10.03 -2.73
N PRO A 300 32.16 10.12 -1.58
CA PRO A 300 33.05 11.21 -1.16
C PRO A 300 34.45 11.17 -1.82
N LYS A 301 34.88 10.01 -2.32
CA LYS A 301 36.11 9.81 -3.11
C LYS A 301 35.77 8.98 -4.34
N LEU A 302 36.53 9.13 -5.42
CA LEU A 302 36.36 8.32 -6.62
C LEU A 302 36.65 6.85 -6.28
N ALA A 303 35.62 6.01 -6.41
CA ALA A 303 35.70 4.58 -6.14
C ALA A 303 34.97 3.79 -7.22
N ARG A 304 35.52 2.63 -7.56
CA ARG A 304 34.89 1.62 -8.41
C ARG A 304 34.10 0.68 -7.49
N MET A 305 32.80 0.60 -7.70
CA MET A 305 31.91 -0.21 -6.89
C MET A 305 31.34 -1.36 -7.73
N ARG A 306 31.29 -2.56 -7.14
CA ARG A 306 30.53 -3.69 -7.70
C ARG A 306 29.48 -4.11 -6.68
N TYR A 307 28.27 -4.35 -7.14
CA TYR A 307 27.16 -4.77 -6.30
C TYR A 307 26.74 -6.17 -6.70
N ARG A 308 26.52 -7.04 -5.72
CA ARG A 308 26.05 -8.39 -5.94
C ARG A 308 24.90 -8.70 -5.00
N VAL A 309 23.76 -9.10 -5.53
CA VAL A 309 22.69 -9.63 -4.67
C VAL A 309 23.14 -11.00 -4.18
N ILE A 310 23.32 -11.13 -2.87
CA ILE A 310 23.74 -12.38 -2.21
C ILE A 310 22.55 -13.17 -1.69
N LYS A 311 21.45 -12.48 -1.39
CA LYS A 311 20.19 -13.08 -0.95
C LYS A 311 19.04 -12.35 -1.61
N SER A 312 18.29 -13.07 -2.43
CA SER A 312 17.07 -12.53 -3.02
C SER A 312 15.90 -12.61 -2.04
N PRO A 313 15.07 -11.56 -1.92
CA PRO A 313 13.77 -11.67 -1.27
C PRO A 313 12.80 -12.52 -2.11
N ARG A 314 11.66 -12.87 -1.50
CA ARG A 314 10.55 -13.55 -2.20
C ARG A 314 9.91 -12.65 -3.26
N TYR A 315 9.85 -11.34 -3.00
CA TYR A 315 9.35 -10.33 -3.92
C TYR A 315 10.41 -9.25 -4.11
N LEU A 316 10.84 -9.05 -5.36
CA LEU A 316 11.78 -8.01 -5.72
C LEU A 316 11.03 -6.74 -6.14
N MET A 317 11.45 -5.60 -5.58
CA MET A 317 10.98 -4.28 -6.00
C MET A 317 12.11 -3.52 -6.68
N PHE A 318 11.86 -3.06 -7.90
CA PHE A 318 12.77 -2.18 -8.63
C PHE A 318 12.18 -0.78 -8.71
N HIS A 319 13.03 0.23 -8.58
CA HIS A 319 12.63 1.62 -8.79
C HIS A 319 13.65 2.35 -9.67
N MET A 320 13.16 3.30 -10.45
CA MET A 320 13.95 4.09 -11.39
C MET A 320 13.62 5.57 -11.18
N VAL A 321 14.59 6.36 -10.73
CA VAL A 321 14.39 7.80 -10.53
C VAL A 321 14.42 8.50 -11.89
N ARG A 322 13.23 8.81 -12.41
CA ARG A 322 13.06 9.49 -13.70
C ARG A 322 13.14 11.01 -13.61
N PHE A 323 12.85 11.57 -12.45
CA PHE A 323 12.76 13.01 -12.29
C PHE A 323 13.94 13.56 -11.50
N LYS A 324 14.67 14.49 -12.10
CA LYS A 324 15.73 15.24 -11.41
C LYS A 324 15.32 16.71 -11.36
N LYS A 325 15.39 17.30 -10.16
CA LYS A 325 15.16 18.72 -9.99
C LYS A 325 16.49 19.45 -10.20
N ASN A 326 16.58 20.25 -11.24
CA ASN A 326 17.64 21.23 -11.42
C ASN A 326 17.22 22.56 -10.75
N ASN A 327 18.12 23.54 -10.67
CA ASN A 327 17.84 24.85 -10.06
C ASN A 327 16.66 25.58 -10.71
N PHE A 328 16.41 25.31 -12.00
CA PHE A 328 15.40 26.03 -12.80
C PHE A 328 14.17 25.19 -13.13
N PHE A 329 14.33 23.91 -13.45
CA PHE A 329 13.25 23.05 -13.94
C PHE A 329 13.37 21.61 -13.43
N LYS A 330 12.26 20.87 -13.49
CA LYS A 330 12.23 19.42 -13.25
C LYS A 330 12.39 18.71 -14.58
N GLU A 331 13.50 18.01 -14.76
CA GLU A 331 13.78 17.23 -15.97
C GLU A 331 13.30 15.79 -15.78
N LYS A 332 12.64 15.24 -16.80
CA LYS A 332 12.20 13.84 -16.85
C LYS A 332 13.10 13.07 -17.82
N ASN A 333 13.69 11.98 -17.35
CA ASN A 333 14.37 11.00 -18.18
C ASN A 333 13.31 10.21 -18.99
N PRO A 334 13.26 10.37 -20.34
CA PRO A 334 12.23 9.75 -21.17
C PRO A 334 12.51 8.29 -21.53
N THR A 335 13.65 7.72 -21.13
CA THR A 335 14.09 6.37 -21.55
C THR A 335 13.05 5.29 -21.26
N LEU A 336 12.62 4.57 -22.30
CA LEU A 336 11.74 3.42 -22.18
C LEU A 336 12.54 2.22 -21.69
N VAL A 337 11.98 1.48 -20.74
CA VAL A 337 12.61 0.27 -20.20
C VAL A 337 11.82 -0.93 -20.69
N ASN A 338 12.44 -1.75 -21.53
CA ASN A 338 11.83 -2.90 -22.16
C ASN A 338 12.06 -4.15 -21.30
N PHE A 339 11.00 -4.92 -21.06
CA PHE A 339 11.05 -6.18 -20.31
C PHE A 339 9.95 -7.13 -20.79
N PRO A 340 10.18 -8.46 -20.74
CA PRO A 340 9.14 -9.44 -21.05
C PRO A 340 8.07 -9.47 -19.95
N VAL A 341 6.79 -9.52 -20.33
CA VAL A 341 5.65 -9.59 -19.40
C VAL A 341 5.37 -11.02 -18.93
N LYS A 342 5.81 -12.02 -19.70
CA LYS A 342 5.66 -13.45 -19.40
C LYS A 342 7.04 -14.10 -19.33
N ASP A 343 7.17 -15.09 -18.46
CA ASP A 343 8.35 -15.96 -18.35
C ASP A 343 9.67 -15.17 -18.19
N MET A 344 9.64 -14.07 -17.44
CA MET A 344 10.82 -13.27 -17.12
C MET A 344 11.71 -14.01 -16.13
N GLU A 345 12.88 -14.45 -16.59
CA GLU A 345 13.92 -15.04 -15.76
C GLU A 345 14.96 -13.99 -15.34
N LEU A 346 15.12 -13.80 -14.03
CA LEU A 346 16.09 -12.85 -13.48
C LEU A 346 17.42 -13.52 -13.08
N ARG A 347 17.53 -14.84 -13.23
CA ARG A 347 18.63 -15.63 -12.67
C ARG A 347 19.99 -15.30 -13.30
N ASP A 348 20.00 -15.02 -14.59
CA ASP A 348 21.22 -14.64 -15.32
C ASP A 348 21.83 -13.34 -14.80
N TYR A 349 21.02 -12.49 -14.14
CA TYR A 349 21.42 -11.17 -13.64
C TYR A 349 21.47 -11.11 -12.11
N ILE A 350 20.81 -12.06 -11.43
CA ILE A 350 20.77 -12.22 -9.98
C ILE A 350 21.05 -13.69 -9.66
N PRO A 351 22.34 -14.11 -9.63
CA PRO A 351 22.72 -15.51 -9.47
C PRO A 351 22.24 -16.15 -8.15
N SER A 352 21.92 -15.34 -7.13
CA SER A 352 21.41 -15.81 -5.84
C SER A 352 19.96 -16.32 -5.86
N LEU A 353 19.26 -16.23 -6.99
CA LEU A 353 17.87 -16.68 -7.10
C LEU A 353 17.77 -18.22 -7.03
N PRO A 354 16.85 -18.80 -6.22
CA PRO A 354 16.62 -20.23 -6.18
C PRO A 354 16.07 -20.75 -7.51
N ARG A 355 16.41 -21.99 -7.89
CA ARG A 355 15.81 -22.69 -9.05
C ARG A 355 14.34 -22.98 -8.72
N ALA A 356 13.42 -22.68 -9.64
CA ALA A 356 12.05 -23.15 -9.54
C ALA A 356 12.03 -24.69 -9.50
N PRO A 357 11.19 -25.34 -8.68
CA PRO A 357 10.90 -26.76 -8.84
C PRO A 357 10.42 -27.01 -10.28
N GLU A 358 10.87 -28.08 -10.92
CA GLU A 358 10.39 -28.46 -12.26
C GLU A 358 8.85 -28.55 -12.24
N GLY A 359 8.19 -27.70 -13.03
CA GLY A 359 6.73 -27.66 -13.15
C GLY A 359 6.02 -26.52 -12.40
N GLU A 360 6.67 -25.82 -11.47
CA GLU A 360 6.09 -24.62 -10.85
C GLU A 360 6.53 -23.34 -11.58
N LYS A 361 5.58 -22.65 -12.20
CA LYS A 361 5.79 -21.28 -12.69
C LYS A 361 6.01 -20.39 -11.48
N VAL A 362 7.24 -19.91 -11.26
CA VAL A 362 7.45 -18.74 -10.40
C VAL A 362 6.70 -17.61 -11.07
N CYS A 363 5.52 -17.28 -10.56
CA CYS A 363 4.72 -16.18 -11.06
C CYS A 363 5.43 -14.88 -10.66
N SER A 364 6.46 -14.50 -11.42
CA SER A 364 7.08 -13.18 -11.37
C SER A 364 6.09 -12.19 -11.97
N SER A 365 5.04 -11.87 -11.21
CA SER A 365 4.19 -10.74 -11.55
C SER A 365 5.00 -9.47 -11.32
N LEU A 366 5.57 -8.95 -12.40
CA LEU A 366 6.25 -7.66 -12.41
C LEU A 366 5.20 -6.56 -12.46
N PHE A 367 5.02 -5.85 -11.34
CA PHE A 367 4.19 -4.65 -11.28
C PHE A 367 5.07 -3.44 -11.58
N VAL A 368 4.88 -2.83 -12.75
CA VAL A 368 5.54 -1.58 -13.12
C VAL A 368 4.54 -0.45 -12.93
N TYR A 369 4.88 0.50 -12.05
CA TYR A 369 4.14 1.75 -11.84
C TYR A 369 5.06 2.94 -12.06
#